data_AF-A0A7V4LVT6-F1
#
_entry.id   AF-A0A7V4LVT6-F1
#
_cell.length_a   1.000
_cell.length_b   1.000
_cell.length_c   1.000
_cell.angle_alpha   90.00
_cell.angle_beta   90.00
_cell.angle_gamma   90.00
#
_symmetry.space_group_name_H-M   'P 1'
#
loop_
_entity.id
_entity.type
_entity.pdbx_description
1 polymer ?
#
loop_
_entity_poly.entity_id
_entity_poly.type
_entity_poly.pdbx_seq_one_letter_code
_entity_poly.pdbx_strand_id
1 'polypeptide(L)'
;MSYENKIVILPKPRLNGSVSLEETLSKRRSIRNYSGKLISLNDLSQLLWAGQGITTRDGKRTSPSAGGLFPVELYALVGDVTDIEAGVYKYHQENHNLTLT
;
A
#
# COMPACT_ATOMS: atom_id res chain seq x y z
N MET A 1 11.63 24.51 13.57
CA MET A 1 12.25 23.37 12.85
C MET A 1 11.25 22.90 11.81
N SER A 2 11.44 23.28 10.55
CA SER A 2 10.70 22.73 9.42
C SER A 2 11.24 21.33 9.14
N TYR A 3 10.49 20.29 9.52
CA TYR A 3 10.76 18.95 9.02
C TYR A 3 10.38 18.95 7.54
N GLU A 4 11.35 18.87 6.63
CA GLU A 4 11.06 18.46 5.26
C GLU A 4 10.58 17.00 5.34
N ASN A 5 9.27 16.83 5.29
CA ASN A 5 8.65 15.51 5.25
C ASN A 5 9.11 14.80 3.96
N LYS A 6 9.90 13.74 4.12
CA LYS A 6 10.40 12.95 2.99
C LYS A 6 9.23 12.29 2.27
N ILE A 7 9.02 12.66 1.01
CA ILE A 7 7.98 12.09 0.14
C ILE A 7 8.58 11.02 -0.75
N VAL A 8 7.94 9.85 -0.81
CA VAL A 8 8.30 8.75 -1.71
C VAL A 8 7.15 8.49 -2.67
N ILE A 9 7.38 8.71 -3.96
CA ILE A 9 6.41 8.42 -5.01
C ILE A 9 6.37 6.91 -5.26
N LEU A 10 5.17 6.33 -5.22
CA LEU A 10 5.00 4.90 -5.43
C LEU A 10 4.83 4.57 -6.92
N PRO A 11 5.40 3.45 -7.39
CA PRO A 11 5.12 2.92 -8.72
C PRO A 11 3.62 2.65 -8.89
N LYS A 12 3.07 2.91 -10.07
CA LYS A 12 1.64 2.68 -10.34
C LYS A 12 1.24 1.23 -10.06
N PRO A 13 0.06 0.98 -9.46
CA PRO A 13 -0.41 -0.37 -9.18
C PRO A 13 -0.75 -1.11 -10.48
N ARG A 14 -0.56 -2.43 -10.47
CA ARG A 14 -1.04 -3.32 -11.53
C ARG A 14 -2.51 -3.62 -11.31
N LEU A 15 -3.32 -3.33 -12.33
CA LEU A 15 -4.77 -3.58 -12.31
C LEU A 15 -5.14 -4.97 -12.85
N ASN A 16 -4.24 -5.59 -13.62
CA ASN A 16 -4.40 -6.95 -14.13
C ASN A 16 -3.46 -7.88 -13.36
N GLY A 17 -4.04 -8.83 -12.61
CA GLY A 17 -3.31 -9.84 -11.86
C GLY A 17 -2.87 -11.02 -12.72
N SER A 18 -1.89 -11.78 -12.23
CA SER A 18 -1.43 -13.03 -12.85
C SER A 18 -2.11 -14.28 -12.28
N VAL A 19 -2.94 -14.12 -11.24
CA VAL A 19 -3.70 -15.18 -10.57
C VAL A 19 -5.16 -14.75 -10.49
N SER A 20 -6.10 -15.70 -10.54
CA SER A 20 -7.52 -15.38 -10.41
C SER A 20 -7.88 -15.03 -8.96
N LEU A 21 -9.06 -14.45 -8.78
CA LEU A 21 -9.62 -14.19 -7.45
C LEU A 21 -9.85 -15.51 -6.70
N GLU A 22 -10.42 -16.51 -7.35
CA GLU A 22 -10.71 -17.84 -6.78
C GLU A 22 -9.42 -18.53 -6.31
N GLU A 23 -8.37 -18.49 -7.12
CA GLU A 23 -7.08 -19.06 -6.76
C GLU A 23 -6.48 -18.34 -5.54
N THR A 24 -6.55 -17.00 -5.53
CA THR A 24 -6.08 -16.18 -4.40
C THR A 24 -6.81 -16.54 -3.11
N LEU A 25 -8.15 -16.67 -3.17
CA LEU A 25 -8.98 -17.04 -2.03
C LEU A 25 -8.66 -18.46 -1.53
N SER A 26 -8.51 -19.43 -2.43
CA SER A 26 -8.17 -20.82 -2.10
C SER A 26 -6.80 -20.95 -1.42
N LYS A 27 -5.80 -20.22 -1.93
CA LYS A 27 -4.41 -20.25 -1.43
C LYS A 27 -4.15 -19.35 -0.23
N ARG A 28 -5.08 -18.47 0.15
CA ARG A 28 -4.89 -17.50 1.25
C ARG A 28 -4.59 -18.23 2.57
N ARG A 29 -3.44 -17.93 3.18
CA ARG A 29 -3.03 -18.44 4.50
C ARG A 29 -2.41 -17.30 5.32
N SER A 30 -2.42 -17.44 6.64
CA SER A 30 -1.65 -16.55 7.53
C SER A 30 -0.23 -17.09 7.65
N ILE A 31 0.74 -16.35 7.14
CA ILE A 31 2.16 -16.71 7.14
C ILE A 31 2.89 -15.85 8.17
N ARG A 32 3.78 -16.45 8.97
CA ARG A 32 4.57 -15.77 10.02
C ARG A 32 6.06 -16.09 9.99
N ASN A 33 6.50 -16.90 9.02
CA ASN A 33 7.90 -17.16 8.76
C ASN A 33 8.22 -16.52 7.40
N TYR A 34 9.18 -15.60 7.38
CA TYR A 34 9.52 -14.77 6.23
C TYR A 34 10.92 -15.08 5.73
N SER A 35 11.15 -14.90 4.44
CA SER A 35 12.42 -15.26 3.80
C SER A 35 13.60 -14.35 4.17
N GLY A 36 13.35 -13.23 4.86
CA GLY A 36 14.35 -12.19 5.12
C GLY A 36 14.80 -11.43 3.87
N LYS A 37 14.19 -11.69 2.70
CA LYS A 37 14.47 -10.93 1.48
C LYS A 37 13.75 -9.58 1.54
N LEU A 38 14.41 -8.54 1.02
CA LEU A 38 13.80 -7.23 0.84
C LEU A 38 12.53 -7.35 -0.02
N ILE A 39 11.49 -6.61 0.39
CA ILE A 39 10.27 -6.42 -0.41
C ILE A 39 10.56 -5.33 -1.45
N SER A 40 10.10 -5.48 -2.69
CA SER A 40 10.28 -4.43 -3.69
C SER A 40 9.36 -3.24 -3.44
N LEU A 41 9.76 -2.03 -3.84
CA LEU A 41 8.88 -0.86 -3.79
C LEU A 41 7.58 -1.05 -4.59
N ASN A 42 7.62 -1.84 -5.67
CA ASN A 42 6.44 -2.22 -6.44
C ASN A 42 5.46 -3.07 -5.63
N ASP A 43 5.96 -4.05 -4.86
CA ASP A 43 5.11 -4.91 -4.03
C ASP A 43 4.51 -4.13 -2.86
N LEU A 44 5.30 -3.26 -2.20
CA LEU A 44 4.78 -2.35 -1.18
C LEU A 44 3.69 -1.44 -1.74
N SER A 45 3.94 -0.82 -2.90
CA SER A 45 2.95 -0.01 -3.61
C SER A 45 1.65 -0.77 -3.88
N GLN A 46 1.78 -2.00 -4.42
CA GLN A 46 0.64 -2.84 -4.73
C GLN A 46 -0.19 -3.17 -3.49
N LEU A 47 0.45 -3.46 -2.35
CA LEU A 47 -0.23 -3.75 -1.09
C LEU A 47 -0.99 -2.53 -0.55
N LEU A 48 -0.39 -1.34 -0.59
CA LEU A 48 -1.01 -0.10 -0.15
C LEU A 48 -2.22 0.27 -1.01
N TRP A 49 -2.08 0.15 -2.34
CA TRP A 49 -3.20 0.35 -3.24
C TRP A 49 -4.29 -0.71 -3.04
N ALA A 50 -3.95 -1.98 -2.86
CA ALA A 50 -4.95 -3.02 -2.59
C ALA A 50 -5.73 -2.73 -1.29
N GLY A 51 -5.08 -2.18 -0.27
CA GLY A 51 -5.71 -1.88 1.03
C GLY A 51 -6.67 -0.69 1.01
N GLN A 52 -6.29 0.45 0.41
CA GLN A 52 -7.09 1.69 0.43
C GLN A 52 -6.98 2.53 -0.86
N GLY A 53 -6.44 2.02 -1.96
CA GLY A 53 -6.22 2.78 -3.19
C GLY A 53 -7.52 3.27 -3.87
N ILE A 54 -7.44 4.38 -4.59
CA ILE A 54 -8.59 4.93 -5.34
C ILE A 54 -8.82 4.13 -6.63
N THR A 55 -10.08 3.87 -6.96
CA THR A 55 -10.52 3.07 -8.13
C THR A 55 -11.48 3.82 -9.06
N THR A 56 -12.03 4.96 -8.62
CA THR A 56 -12.98 5.76 -9.38
C THR A 56 -12.65 7.25 -9.26
N ARG A 57 -13.16 8.07 -10.20
CA ARG A 57 -12.93 9.52 -10.20
C ARG A 57 -13.56 10.25 -9.01
N ASP A 58 -14.63 9.69 -8.43
CA ASP A 58 -15.31 10.19 -7.23
C ASP A 58 -14.63 9.73 -5.92
N GLY A 59 -13.41 9.18 -5.99
CA GLY A 59 -12.59 8.88 -4.81
C GLY A 59 -12.93 7.57 -4.11
N LYS A 60 -13.70 6.65 -4.73
CA LYS A 60 -13.99 5.36 -4.10
C LYS A 60 -12.75 4.51 -4.00
N ARG A 61 -12.62 3.82 -2.88
CA ARG A 61 -11.45 2.99 -2.56
C ARG A 61 -11.64 1.53 -2.95
N THR A 62 -10.53 0.78 -3.02
CA THR A 62 -10.52 -0.68 -3.17
C THR A 62 -11.29 -1.40 -2.05
N SER A 63 -11.37 -0.79 -0.86
CA SER A 63 -12.20 -1.25 0.24
C SER A 63 -13.49 -0.41 0.36
N PRO A 64 -14.67 -1.03 0.50
CA PRO A 64 -15.90 -0.30 0.79
C PRO A 64 -15.84 0.33 2.18
N SER A 65 -16.65 1.39 2.39
CA SER A 65 -16.81 2.07 3.68
C SER A 65 -18.23 2.58 3.84
N ALA A 66 -18.80 2.45 5.04
CA ALA A 66 -20.11 3.01 5.35
C ALA A 66 -20.13 4.51 5.07
N GLY A 67 -21.15 4.96 4.33
CA GLY A 67 -21.33 6.36 3.92
C GLY A 67 -20.23 6.93 3.02
N GLY A 68 -19.29 6.12 2.52
CA GLY A 68 -18.14 6.61 1.75
C GLY A 68 -17.20 7.51 2.57
N LEU A 69 -17.21 7.40 3.90
CA LEU A 69 -16.42 8.26 4.79
C LEU A 69 -14.93 7.89 4.82
N PHE A 70 -14.62 6.63 4.51
CA PHE A 70 -13.28 6.05 4.50
C PHE A 70 -12.37 6.46 5.68
N PRO A 71 -12.77 6.18 6.94
CA PRO A 71 -12.07 6.63 8.13
C PRO A 71 -10.74 5.90 8.39
N VAL A 72 -10.47 4.81 7.65
CA VAL A 72 -9.25 4.02 7.80
C VAL A 72 -8.09 4.70 7.09
N GLU A 73 -7.02 4.97 7.84
CA GLU A 73 -5.73 5.42 7.32
C GLU A 73 -4.72 4.27 7.31
N LEU A 74 -3.84 4.25 6.30
CA LEU A 74 -2.76 3.27 6.22
C LEU A 74 -1.42 3.91 6.53
N TYR A 75 -0.70 3.26 7.45
CA TYR A 75 0.68 3.56 7.77
C TYR A 75 1.53 2.33 7.46
N ALA A 76 2.68 2.53 6.82
CA ALA A 76 3.67 1.51 6.56
C ALA A 76 4.85 1.69 7.53
N LEU A 77 5.07 0.70 8.39
CA LEU A 77 6.33 0.56 9.13
C LEU A 77 7.32 -0.14 8.21
N VAL A 78 8.23 0.63 7.62
CA VAL A 78 9.20 0.18 6.63
C VAL A 78 10.49 -0.20 7.34
N GLY A 79 10.97 -1.41 7.07
CA GLY A 79 12.30 -1.90 7.48
C GLY A 79 13.05 -2.44 6.27
N ASP A 80 12.67 -3.64 5.81
CA ASP A 80 13.33 -4.36 4.73
C ASP A 80 12.62 -4.17 3.37
N VAL A 81 12.66 -2.95 2.83
CA VAL A 81 12.07 -2.60 1.51
C VAL A 81 13.12 -1.92 0.62
N THR A 82 13.14 -2.24 -0.67
CA THR A 82 14.08 -1.61 -1.61
C THR A 82 13.73 -0.14 -1.86
N ASP A 83 14.76 0.69 -2.06
CA ASP A 83 14.64 2.08 -2.55
C ASP A 83 13.84 3.04 -1.64
N ILE A 84 13.66 2.67 -0.37
CA ILE A 84 13.04 3.49 0.67
C ILE A 84 13.80 3.28 1.98
N GLU A 85 13.99 4.34 2.76
CA GLU A 85 14.64 4.24 4.07
C GLU A 85 13.68 3.62 5.10
N ALA A 86 14.25 3.00 6.14
CA ALA A 86 13.47 2.50 7.25
C ALA A 86 12.79 3.67 8.00
N GLY A 87 11.53 3.49 8.39
CA GLY A 87 10.74 4.52 9.03
C GLY A 87 9.25 4.24 9.05
N VAL A 88 8.48 5.14 9.66
CA VAL A 88 7.01 5.07 9.65
C VAL A 88 6.50 6.05 8.61
N TYR A 89 5.73 5.55 7.64
CA TYR A 89 5.23 6.36 6.55
C TYR A 89 3.71 6.36 6.51
N LYS A 90 3.10 7.53 6.30
CA LYS A 90 1.67 7.66 5.99
C LYS A 90 1.45 7.49 4.50
N TYR A 91 0.48 6.66 4.11
CA TYR A 91 0.05 6.52 2.71
C TYR A 91 -1.02 7.55 2.35
N HIS A 92 -0.76 8.32 1.30
CA HIS A 92 -1.70 9.27 0.71
C HIS A 92 -2.24 8.71 -0.60
N GLN A 93 -3.50 8.28 -0.56
CA GLN A 93 -4.19 7.60 -1.66
C GLN A 93 -4.34 8.52 -2.88
N GLU A 94 -4.63 9.81 -2.65
CA GLU A 94 -4.87 10.81 -3.70
C GLU A 94 -3.69 10.98 -4.65
N ASN A 95 -2.48 10.99 -4.08
CA ASN A 95 -1.24 11.18 -4.83
C ASN A 95 -0.48 9.87 -5.05
N HIS A 96 -1.00 8.76 -4.51
CA HIS A 96 -0.34 7.46 -4.48
C HIS A 96 1.13 7.57 -4.05
N ASN A 97 1.34 8.10 -2.83
CA ASN A 97 2.68 8.31 -2.29
C ASN A 97 2.75 8.06 -0.78
N LEU A 98 3.97 8.00 -0.25
CA LEU A 98 4.28 7.87 1.17
C LEU A 98 4.93 9.15 1.68
N THR A 99 4.59 9.55 2.91
CA THR A 99 5.24 10.65 3.63
C THR A 99 5.80 10.13 4.96
N LEU A 100 7.09 10.36 5.21
CA LEU A 100 7.72 10.01 6.49
C LEU A 100 7.03 10.79 7.63
N THR A 101 6.64 10.09 8.70
CA THR A 101 5.96 10.63 9.89
C THR A 101 6.88 10.66 11.11
#